data_AF-A4NXM4-F1
#
_entry.id   AF-A4NXM4-F1
#
_cell.length_a   1.000
_cell.length_b   1.000
_cell.length_c   1.000
_cell.angle_alpha   90.00
_cell.angle_beta   90.00
_cell.angle_gamma   90.00
#
_symmetry.space_group_name_H-M   'P 1'
#
loop_
_entity.id
_entity.type
_entity.pdbx_description
1 polymer ?
#
loop_
_entity_poly.entity_id
_entity_poly.type
_entity_poly.pdbx_seq_one_letter_code
_entity_poly.pdbx_strand_id
1 'polypeptide(L)'
;MGNKGSGKTHLLRAFSNEYLINQRTAIYVPLSKSQYFSTAVLENLEQQELVCLDDLQSVIGNDEWELAIFDLFNRIKASGKTLLLISADKSPSALSVKLPDLNSRLTWGKFIN
;
A
#
# COMPACT_ATOMS: atom_id res chain seq x y z
N MET A 1 -8.56 7.97 -0.58
CA MET A 1 -7.91 8.52 -1.81
C MET A 1 -8.10 10.01 -1.82
N GLY A 2 -7.48 10.77 -2.72
CA GLY A 2 -7.70 12.22 -2.78
C GLY A 2 -6.52 13.00 -3.35
N ASN A 3 -6.73 14.29 -3.60
CA ASN A 3 -5.74 15.15 -4.26
C ASN A 3 -4.46 15.35 -3.41
N LYS A 4 -3.40 15.88 -4.03
CA LYS A 4 -2.19 16.32 -3.30
C LYS A 4 -2.59 17.31 -2.20
N GLY A 5 -2.04 17.12 -1.00
CA GLY A 5 -2.37 17.94 0.16
C GLY A 5 -3.62 17.51 0.95
N SER A 6 -4.34 16.46 0.53
CA SER A 6 -5.55 15.97 1.23
C SER A 6 -5.31 15.23 2.55
N GLY A 7 -4.11 15.33 3.14
CA GLY A 7 -3.79 14.69 4.42
C GLY A 7 -3.51 13.18 4.40
N LYS A 8 -3.61 12.48 3.25
CA LYS A 8 -3.38 11.02 3.15
C LYS A 8 -2.09 10.54 3.80
N THR A 9 -0.96 11.16 3.44
CA THR A 9 0.35 10.84 4.02
C THR A 9 0.39 11.07 5.52
N HIS A 10 -0.21 12.16 6.01
CA HIS A 10 -0.30 12.44 7.45
C HIS A 10 -1.13 11.37 8.16
N LEU A 11 -2.26 10.95 7.56
CA LEU A 11 -3.11 9.91 8.11
C LEU A 11 -2.42 8.54 8.17
N LEU A 12 -1.76 8.10 7.09
CA LEU A 12 -1.01 6.85 7.08
C LEU A 12 0.14 6.86 8.09
N ARG A 13 0.85 7.98 8.23
CA ARG A 13 1.90 8.14 9.25
C ARG A 13 1.33 8.14 10.66
N ALA A 14 0.17 8.76 10.88
CA ALA A 14 -0.50 8.75 12.18
C ALA A 14 -0.90 7.33 12.59
N PHE A 15 -1.48 6.53 11.69
CA PHE A 15 -1.78 5.11 11.95
C PHE A 15 -0.51 4.30 12.24
N SER A 16 0.52 4.44 11.42
CA SER A 16 1.79 3.75 11.64
C SER A 16 2.41 4.11 12.99
N ASN A 17 2.41 5.39 13.35
CA ASN A 17 2.94 5.85 14.63
C ASN A 17 2.10 5.35 15.81
N GLU A 18 0.78 5.29 15.69
CA GLU A 18 -0.10 4.77 16.73
C GLU A 18 0.20 3.29 17.04
N TYR A 19 0.40 2.46 16.02
CA TYR A 19 0.82 1.07 16.22
C TYR A 19 2.17 1.00 16.95
N LEU A 20 3.17 1.76 16.49
CA LEU A 20 4.51 1.74 17.08
C LEU A 20 4.53 2.23 18.53
N ILE A 21 3.77 3.28 18.87
CA ILE A 21 3.67 3.80 20.25
C ILE A 21 3.04 2.76 21.18
N ASN A 22 2.13 1.93 20.68
CA ASN A 22 1.52 0.83 21.42
C ASN A 22 2.34 -0.48 21.38
N GLN A 23 3.62 -0.42 20.99
CA GLN A 23 4.52 -1.58 20.87
C GLN A 23 4.03 -2.66 19.89
N ARG A 24 3.21 -2.27 18.91
CA ARG A 24 2.74 -3.12 17.83
C ARG A 24 3.64 -2.95 16.61
N THR A 25 3.66 -3.95 15.75
CA THR A 25 4.52 -3.94 14.55
C THR A 25 3.84 -3.19 13.40
N ALA A 26 4.53 -2.20 12.83
CA ALA A 26 4.03 -1.44 11.69
C ALA A 26 5.15 -0.97 10.77
N ILE A 27 4.85 -0.84 9.48
CA ILE A 27 5.77 -0.29 8.49
C ILE A 27 5.07 0.71 7.57
N TYR A 28 5.78 1.79 7.25
CA TYR A 28 5.36 2.80 6.27
C TYR A 28 6.34 2.82 5.09
N VAL A 29 5.81 2.60 3.89
CA VAL A 29 6.59 2.55 2.65
C VAL A 29 6.13 3.68 1.71
N PRO A 30 6.97 4.72 1.50
CA PRO A 30 6.66 5.79 0.55
C PRO A 30 7.03 5.37 -0.88
N LEU A 31 6.06 4.90 -1.68
CA LEU A 31 6.32 4.42 -3.04
C LEU A 31 6.77 5.54 -4.00
N SER A 32 6.53 6.80 -3.65
CA SER A 32 7.11 7.96 -4.36
C SER A 32 8.65 8.04 -4.27
N LYS A 33 9.28 7.20 -3.45
CA LYS A 33 10.73 7.05 -3.31
C LYS A 33 11.25 5.74 -3.93
N SER A 34 10.44 5.03 -4.72
CA SER A 34 10.79 3.75 -5.34
C SER A 34 12.06 3.75 -6.18
N GLN A 35 12.53 4.90 -6.69
CA GLN A 35 13.83 4.96 -7.38
C GLN A 35 15.03 4.67 -6.47
N TYR A 36 14.85 4.68 -5.15
CA TYR A 36 15.92 4.47 -4.17
C TYR A 36 15.94 3.06 -3.57
N PHE A 37 14.99 2.19 -3.92
CA PHE A 37 14.91 0.81 -3.42
C PHE A 37 14.18 -0.10 -4.42
N SER A 38 14.44 -1.40 -4.36
CA SER A 38 13.73 -2.38 -5.22
C SER A 38 12.41 -2.84 -4.61
N THR A 39 11.66 -3.61 -5.38
CA THR A 39 10.44 -4.32 -4.94
C THR A 39 10.68 -5.26 -3.76
N ALA A 40 11.93 -5.66 -3.48
CA ALA A 40 12.32 -6.46 -2.32
C ALA A 40 11.93 -5.81 -0.98
N VAL A 41 11.71 -4.49 -0.94
CA VAL A 41 11.18 -3.81 0.27
C VAL A 41 9.80 -4.34 0.70
N LEU A 42 9.06 -4.98 -0.20
CA LEU A 42 7.72 -5.55 0.06
C LEU A 42 7.78 -7.00 0.56
N GLU A 43 8.96 -7.60 0.63
CA GLU A 43 9.14 -8.96 1.15
C GLU A 43 8.89 -9.02 2.66
N ASN A 44 8.24 -10.09 3.12
CA ASN A 44 7.94 -10.35 4.53
C ASN A 44 7.08 -9.30 5.24
N LEU A 45 6.53 -8.31 4.53
CA LEU A 45 5.70 -7.28 5.16
C LEU A 45 4.39 -7.83 5.72
N GLU A 46 3.94 -9.00 5.27
CA GLU A 46 2.81 -9.74 5.86
C GLU A 46 3.07 -10.24 7.30
N GLN A 47 4.29 -10.08 7.82
CA GLN A 47 4.62 -10.35 9.22
C GLN A 47 4.30 -9.16 10.14
N GLN A 48 4.08 -7.96 9.58
CA GLN A 48 3.69 -6.78 10.34
C GLN A 48 2.19 -6.82 10.67
N GLU A 49 1.79 -6.20 11.77
CA GLU A 49 0.36 -6.00 12.07
C GLU A 49 -0.25 -4.90 11.18
N LEU A 50 0.53 -3.88 10.79
CA LEU A 50 0.12 -2.82 9.87
C LEU A 50 1.17 -2.56 8.78
N VAL A 51 0.71 -2.52 7.54
CA VAL A 51 1.49 -2.07 6.38
C VAL A 51 0.80 -0.86 5.76
N CYS A 52 1.53 0.24 5.66
CA CYS A 52 1.09 1.46 4.99
C CYS A 52 1.88 1.65 3.69
N LEU A 53 1.22 1.56 2.53
CA LEU A 53 1.78 1.91 1.24
C LEU A 53 1.29 3.29 0.81
N ASP A 54 2.18 4.27 0.73
CA ASP A 54 1.83 5.65 0.37
C ASP A 54 2.17 5.94 -1.10
N ASP A 55 1.34 6.74 -1.77
CA ASP A 55 1.51 7.18 -3.15
C ASP A 55 1.59 6.03 -4.18
N LEU A 56 0.64 5.08 -4.14
CA LEU A 56 0.56 3.92 -5.04
C LEU A 56 0.73 4.30 -6.52
N GLN A 57 0.17 5.43 -6.95
CA GLN A 57 0.27 5.94 -8.32
C GLN A 57 1.71 6.12 -8.82
N SER A 58 2.70 6.19 -7.92
CA SER A 58 4.11 6.36 -8.26
C SER A 58 4.72 5.10 -8.90
N VAL A 59 4.08 3.95 -8.74
CA VAL A 59 4.58 2.65 -9.23
C VAL A 59 3.57 1.89 -10.09
N ILE A 60 2.31 2.32 -10.15
CA ILE A 60 1.32 1.76 -11.08
C ILE A 60 1.75 2.01 -12.53
N GLY A 61 1.57 1.01 -13.38
CA GLY A 61 2.05 0.95 -14.75
C GLY A 61 3.44 0.34 -14.90
N ASN A 62 4.15 0.06 -13.80
CA ASN A 62 5.39 -0.71 -13.81
C ASN A 62 5.10 -2.18 -13.45
N ASP A 63 5.40 -3.09 -14.38
CA ASP A 63 5.02 -4.49 -14.29
C ASP A 63 5.65 -5.21 -13.07
N GLU A 64 6.89 -4.87 -12.72
CA GLU A 64 7.60 -5.45 -11.56
C GLU A 64 6.94 -5.03 -10.24
N TRP A 65 6.64 -3.73 -10.11
CA TRP A 65 5.98 -3.20 -8.92
C TRP A 65 4.55 -3.71 -8.77
N GLU A 66 3.78 -3.76 -9.87
CA GLU A 66 2.42 -4.27 -9.82
C GLU A 66 2.38 -5.75 -9.41
N LEU A 67 3.29 -6.57 -9.92
CA LEU A 67 3.41 -7.97 -9.51
C LEU A 67 3.78 -8.09 -8.02
N ALA A 68 4.78 -7.33 -7.56
CA ALA A 68 5.22 -7.38 -6.17
C ALA A 68 4.12 -6.93 -5.18
N ILE A 69 3.33 -5.92 -5.55
CA ILE A 69 2.17 -5.46 -4.76
C ILE A 69 1.07 -6.53 -4.77
N PHE A 70 0.79 -7.15 -5.92
CA PHE A 70 -0.17 -8.24 -6.01
C PHE A 70 0.21 -9.43 -5.13
N ASP A 71 1.49 -9.82 -5.12
CA ASP A 71 1.99 -10.88 -4.27
C ASP A 71 1.91 -10.52 -2.79
N LEU A 72 2.21 -9.27 -2.41
CA LEU A 72 2.01 -8.78 -1.05
C LEU A 72 0.53 -8.88 -0.63
N PHE A 73 -0.41 -8.49 -1.49
CA PHE A 73 -1.85 -8.67 -1.23
C PHE A 73 -2.20 -10.13 -0.94
N ASN A 74 -1.67 -11.06 -1.74
CA ASN A 74 -1.95 -12.48 -1.57
C ASN A 74 -1.35 -13.01 -0.26
N ARG A 75 -0.11 -12.62 0.09
CA ARG A 75 0.53 -12.99 1.35
C ARG A 75 -0.22 -12.44 2.57
N ILE A 76 -0.62 -11.17 2.55
CA ILE A 76 -1.43 -10.55 3.61
C ILE A 76 -2.78 -11.25 3.76
N LYS A 77 -3.46 -11.56 2.65
CA LYS A 77 -4.73 -12.30 2.68
C LYS A 77 -4.56 -13.69 3.26
N ALA A 78 -3.47 -14.39 2.92
CA ALA A 78 -3.18 -15.71 3.45
C ALA A 78 -2.79 -15.68 4.95
N SER A 79 -2.08 -14.65 5.40
CA SER A 79 -1.68 -14.53 6.81
C SER A 79 -2.87 -14.20 7.72
N GLY A 80 -3.81 -13.37 7.23
CA GLY A 80 -5.00 -12.95 7.97
C GLY A 80 -4.72 -12.05 9.19
N LYS A 81 -3.47 -11.59 9.34
CA LYS A 81 -2.99 -10.87 10.54
C LYS A 81 -2.59 -9.42 10.28
N THR A 82 -2.41 -9.04 9.01
CA THR A 82 -1.91 -7.73 8.62
C THR A 82 -3.04 -6.86 8.09
N LEU A 83 -3.17 -5.64 8.65
CA LEU A 83 -3.96 -4.59 8.05
C LEU A 83 -3.13 -3.89 6.97
N LEU A 84 -3.63 -3.85 5.74
CA LEU A 84 -3.01 -3.10 4.64
C LEU A 84 -3.76 -1.79 4.39
N LEU A 85 -3.07 -0.67 4.56
CA LEU A 85 -3.58 0.65 4.20
C LEU A 85 -2.81 1.19 2.99
N ILE A 86 -3.53 1.70 2.00
CA ILE A 86 -2.94 2.21 0.77
C ILE A 86 -3.47 3.61 0.49
N SER A 87 -2.58 4.52 0.09
CA SER A 87 -2.95 5.81 -0.47
C SER A 87 -2.71 5.86 -1.97
N ALA A 88 -3.58 6.61 -2.65
CA ALA A 88 -3.45 6.94 -4.06
C ALA A 88 -4.02 8.35 -4.31
N ASP A 89 -3.59 8.98 -5.39
CA ASP A 89 -4.11 10.26 -5.89
C ASP A 89 -5.50 10.13 -6.54
N LYS A 90 -5.85 8.94 -7.03
CA LYS A 90 -7.11 8.61 -7.71
C LYS A 90 -7.79 7.39 -7.10
N SER A 91 -9.02 7.11 -7.52
CA SER A 91 -9.70 5.85 -7.22
C SER A 91 -9.05 4.66 -7.94
N PRO A 92 -9.14 3.42 -7.41
CA PRO A 92 -8.64 2.23 -8.11
C PRO A 92 -9.11 2.13 -9.55
N SER A 93 -10.38 2.44 -9.81
CA SER A 93 -10.98 2.45 -11.14
C SER A 93 -10.36 3.47 -12.11
N ALA A 94 -9.68 4.49 -11.59
CA ALA A 94 -9.02 5.54 -12.35
C ALA A 94 -7.49 5.44 -12.32
N LEU A 95 -6.93 4.43 -11.64
CA LEU A 95 -5.53 4.06 -11.74
C LEU A 95 -5.34 3.20 -12.99
N SER A 96 -4.32 3.51 -13.79
CA SER A 96 -3.98 2.75 -15.00
C SER A 96 -3.24 1.45 -14.68
N VAL A 97 -3.84 0.60 -13.85
CA VAL A 97 -3.29 -0.69 -13.44
C VAL A 97 -3.26 -1.62 -14.64
N LYS A 98 -2.09 -2.20 -14.94
CA LYS A 98 -1.92 -3.11 -16.07
C LYS A 98 -2.30 -4.54 -15.72
N LEU A 99 -1.93 -5.01 -14.54
CA LEU A 99 -2.18 -6.35 -14.04
C LEU A 99 -3.66 -6.47 -13.60
N PRO A 100 -4.51 -7.22 -14.33
CA PRO A 100 -5.94 -7.27 -14.05
C PRO A 100 -6.28 -7.82 -12.66
N ASP A 101 -5.47 -8.76 -12.17
CA ASP A 101 -5.64 -9.33 -10.84
C ASP A 101 -5.36 -8.32 -9.73
N LEU A 102 -4.34 -7.47 -9.89
CA LEU A 102 -4.09 -6.36 -8.97
C LEU A 102 -5.26 -5.37 -8.96
N ASN A 103 -5.78 -5.02 -10.15
CA ASN A 103 -6.93 -4.12 -10.25
C ASN A 103 -8.16 -4.68 -9.50
N SER A 104 -8.39 -5.99 -9.62
CA SER A 104 -9.46 -6.69 -8.89
C SER A 104 -9.25 -6.64 -7.37
N ARG A 105 -8.01 -6.73 -6.88
CA ARG A 105 -7.69 -6.57 -5.45
C ARG A 105 -7.93 -5.15 -4.96
N LEU A 106 -7.48 -4.15 -5.72
CA LEU A 106 -7.60 -2.74 -5.34
C LEU A 106 -9.05 -2.27 -5.30
N THR A 107 -9.93 -2.82 -6.14
CA THR A 107 -11.36 -2.46 -6.23
C THR A 107 -12.24 -3.12 -5.17
N TRP A 108 -11.80 -4.20 -4.52
CA TRP A 108 -12.58 -4.92 -3.51
C TRP A 108 -12.40 -4.37 -2.07
N GLY A 109 -11.44 -3.47 -1.86
CA GLY A 109 -11.16 -2.88 -0.54
C GLY A 109 -12.22 -1.89 -0.03
N LYS A 110 -12.14 -1.55 1.25
CA LYS A 110 -12.93 -0.44 1.83
C LYS A 110 -12.29 0.90 1.44
N PHE A 111 -13.08 1.77 0.83
CA PHE A 111 -12.61 3.10 0.43
C PHE A 111 -13.03 4.17 1.45
N ILE A 112 -12.10 5.05 1.77
CA ILE A 112 -12.35 6.25 2.57
C ILE A 112 -11.83 7.44 1.75
N ASN A 113 -12.69 8.43 1.54
CA ASN A 113 -12.39 9.70 0.88
C ASN A 113 -12.14 10.78 1.92
#